data_AF-A0A7S5T1E4-F1
#
_entry.id   AF-A0A7S5T1E4-F1
#
_cell.length_a   1.000
_cell.length_b   1.000
_cell.length_c   1.000
_cell.angle_alpha   90.00
_cell.angle_beta   90.00
_cell.angle_gamma   90.00
#
_symmetry.space_group_name_H-M   'P 1'
#
loop_
_entity.id
_entity.type
_entity.pdbx_description
1 polymer ?
#
loop_
_entity_poly.entity_id
_entity_poly.type
_entity_poly.pdbx_seq_one_letter_code
_entity_poly.pdbx_strand_id
1 'polypeptide(L)'
;DWKPTFLSNFVFARLMLEGLNLCLFVLSKLGSILKESITSLLGHLPNDLVNKYVYSYIHKNEKQNLYNMLFHFSMLSPEEMEKEKNQLSFSCHFQRGSLTAKETDVYESVTFTGFQHWNVVTDDDSQSGAQTPTNCFCCTVRLKSSQFIREMAVIDESQSEFTARNSLEWKF
;
A
#
# COMPACT_ATOMS: atom_id res chain seq x y z
N ASP A 1 2.07 10.21 24.46
CA ASP A 1 1.88 11.24 23.43
C ASP A 1 3.01 11.25 22.42
N TRP A 2 2.73 10.89 21.18
CA TRP A 2 3.70 10.84 20.07
C TRP A 2 3.29 11.71 18.87
N LYS A 3 2.02 12.16 18.84
CA LYS A 3 1.48 13.06 17.82
C LYS A 3 1.43 14.50 18.36
N PRO A 4 2.10 15.47 17.73
CA PRO A 4 1.93 16.88 18.07
C PRO A 4 0.49 17.36 17.90
N THR A 5 0.05 18.28 18.75
CA THR A 5 -1.33 18.80 18.75
C THR A 5 -1.66 19.67 17.53
N PHE A 6 -0.65 20.32 16.95
CA PHE A 6 -0.81 21.18 15.76
C PHE A 6 -0.96 20.38 14.45
N LEU A 7 -0.66 19.08 14.44
CA LEU A 7 -0.82 18.24 13.25
C LEU A 7 -2.19 17.56 13.24
N SER A 8 -2.90 17.70 12.12
CA SER A 8 -4.07 16.88 11.84
C SER A 8 -3.67 15.40 11.69
N ASN A 9 -4.60 14.49 11.96
CA ASN A 9 -4.33 13.05 11.86
C ASN A 9 -3.89 12.65 10.43
N PHE A 10 -4.47 13.29 9.41
CA PHE A 10 -4.12 13.02 8.02
C PHE A 10 -2.68 13.43 7.69
N VAL A 11 -2.29 14.67 8.04
CA VAL A 11 -0.93 15.18 7.79
C VAL A 11 0.09 14.37 8.58
N PHE A 12 -0.21 14.07 9.84
CA PHE A 12 0.66 13.25 10.67
C PHE A 12 0.84 11.83 10.12
N ALA A 13 -0.24 11.16 9.72
CA ALA A 13 -0.16 9.83 9.14
C ALA A 13 0.67 9.82 7.84
N ARG A 14 0.45 10.80 6.95
CA ARG A 14 1.24 10.95 5.73
C ARG A 14 2.72 11.14 6.04
N LEU A 15 3.05 12.06 6.96
CA LEU A 15 4.42 12.34 7.37
C LEU A 15 5.10 11.10 7.97
N MET A 16 4.41 10.36 8.83
CA MET A 16 4.93 9.13 9.43
C MET A 16 5.17 8.04 8.38
N LEU A 17 4.24 7.86 7.45
CA LEU A 17 4.38 6.87 6.39
C LEU A 17 5.55 7.21 5.45
N GLU A 18 5.63 8.47 5.01
CA GLU A 18 6.74 8.94 4.18
C GLU A 18 8.08 8.82 4.92
N GLY A 19 8.16 9.29 6.18
CA GLY A 19 9.40 9.26 6.97
C GLY A 19 9.91 7.86 7.33
N LEU A 20 9.02 6.86 7.37
CA LEU A 20 9.38 5.47 7.68
C LEU A 20 9.50 4.57 6.45
N ASN A 21 9.37 5.10 5.24
CA ASN A 21 9.32 4.33 4.00
C ASN A 21 8.22 3.25 4.05
N LEU A 22 7.04 3.66 4.50
CA LEU A 22 5.83 2.84 4.60
C LEU A 22 4.79 3.28 3.58
N CYS A 23 4.01 2.33 3.09
CA CYS A 23 2.74 2.59 2.42
C CYS A 23 1.64 1.70 3.01
N LEU A 24 0.38 2.10 2.87
CA LEU A 24 -0.76 1.29 3.30
C LEU A 24 -1.31 0.50 2.11
N PHE A 25 -1.59 -0.77 2.35
CA PHE A 25 -2.27 -1.67 1.43
C PHE A 25 -3.50 -2.24 2.13
N VAL A 26 -4.62 -2.26 1.43
CA VAL A 26 -5.81 -3.01 1.85
C VAL A 26 -5.95 -4.21 0.94
N LEU A 27 -5.80 -5.41 1.49
CA LEU A 27 -5.90 -6.67 0.75
C LEU A 27 -7.22 -7.38 1.07
N SER A 28 -7.90 -7.95 0.09
CA SER A 28 -8.98 -8.91 0.38
C SER A 28 -8.41 -10.23 0.92
N LYS A 29 -9.27 -11.08 1.48
CA LYS A 29 -8.90 -12.46 1.85
C LYS A 29 -8.31 -13.27 0.70
N LEU A 30 -8.70 -12.97 -0.54
CA LEU A 30 -8.19 -13.63 -1.73
C LEU A 30 -6.88 -13.01 -2.22
N GLY A 31 -6.42 -11.91 -1.62
CA GLY A 31 -5.19 -11.21 -2.00
C GLY A 31 -5.36 -10.18 -3.11
N SER A 32 -6.58 -9.75 -3.43
CA SER A 32 -6.79 -8.59 -4.31
C SER A 32 -6.50 -7.28 -3.56
N ILE A 33 -5.82 -6.35 -4.22
CA ILE A 33 -5.50 -5.04 -3.65
C ILE A 33 -6.72 -4.12 -3.82
N LEU A 34 -7.39 -3.79 -2.73
CA LEU A 34 -8.60 -2.96 -2.73
C LEU A 34 -8.26 -1.47 -2.70
N LYS A 35 -7.21 -1.09 -1.99
CA LYS A 35 -6.77 0.30 -1.83
C LYS A 35 -5.28 0.37 -1.51
N GLU A 36 -4.66 1.44 -1.98
CA GLU A 36 -3.30 1.85 -1.62
C GLU A 36 -3.29 3.35 -1.26
N SER A 37 -2.31 3.82 -0.48
CA SER A 37 -2.26 5.21 -0.01
C SER A 37 -1.08 6.03 -0.51
N ILE A 38 0.03 5.41 -0.93
CA ILE A 38 1.29 6.07 -1.29
C ILE A 38 2.03 5.22 -2.32
N THR A 39 1.75 5.49 -3.59
CA THR A 39 2.26 4.75 -4.75
C THR A 39 3.73 5.03 -5.08
N SER A 40 4.24 6.19 -4.64
CA SER A 40 5.64 6.59 -4.84
C SER A 40 6.68 5.61 -4.27
N LEU A 41 6.35 4.81 -3.23
CA LEU A 41 7.37 3.97 -2.57
C LEU A 41 7.89 2.85 -3.48
N LEU A 42 6.98 2.20 -4.20
CA LEU A 42 7.28 1.06 -5.07
C LEU A 42 7.27 1.45 -6.57
N GLY A 43 6.95 2.71 -6.88
CA GLY A 43 7.00 3.26 -8.24
C GLY A 43 5.85 2.81 -9.14
N HIS A 44 4.77 2.28 -8.58
CA HIS A 44 3.53 1.97 -9.33
C HIS A 44 2.63 3.21 -9.37
N LEU A 45 1.66 3.26 -10.29
CA LEU A 45 0.52 4.16 -10.19
C LEU A 45 -0.63 3.48 -9.42
N PRO A 46 -1.56 4.23 -8.80
CA PRO A 46 -2.65 3.62 -8.03
C PRO A 46 -3.49 2.67 -8.89
N ASN A 47 -3.79 3.11 -10.10
CA ASN A 47 -4.52 2.35 -11.11
C ASN A 47 -3.79 1.07 -11.55
N ASP A 48 -2.46 1.03 -11.37
CA ASP A 48 -1.69 -0.16 -11.69
C ASP A 48 -1.76 -1.23 -10.63
N LEU A 49 -2.23 -0.92 -9.41
CA LEU A 49 -2.30 -1.86 -8.28
C LEU A 49 -3.74 -2.23 -7.90
N VAL A 50 -4.64 -1.24 -7.87
CA VAL A 50 -6.02 -1.43 -7.41
C VAL A 50 -6.74 -2.47 -8.29
N ASN A 51 -7.53 -3.32 -7.64
CA ASN A 51 -8.28 -4.44 -8.24
C ASN A 51 -7.43 -5.54 -8.87
N LYS A 52 -6.11 -5.52 -8.69
CA LYS A 52 -5.22 -6.61 -9.13
C LYS A 52 -4.78 -7.46 -7.93
N TYR A 53 -4.35 -8.68 -8.21
CA TYR A 53 -3.86 -9.58 -7.16
C TYR A 53 -2.44 -9.21 -6.75
N VAL A 54 -2.18 -9.17 -5.44
CA VAL A 54 -0.85 -8.94 -4.86
C VAL A 54 0.17 -9.97 -5.37
N TYR A 55 -0.28 -11.20 -5.67
CA TYR A 55 0.56 -12.27 -6.22
C TYR A 55 1.16 -11.93 -7.59
N SER A 56 0.56 -11.02 -8.36
CA SER A 56 1.10 -10.62 -9.66
C SER A 56 2.45 -9.93 -9.53
N TYR A 57 2.65 -9.18 -8.44
CA TYR A 57 3.83 -8.36 -8.18
C TYR A 57 4.90 -9.06 -7.35
N ILE A 58 4.62 -10.26 -6.83
CA ILE A 58 5.57 -10.98 -5.97
C ILE A 58 6.49 -11.83 -6.82
N HIS A 59 7.75 -11.97 -6.41
CA HIS A 59 8.68 -12.84 -7.08
C HIS A 59 8.16 -14.30 -7.16
N LYS A 60 8.34 -14.95 -8.31
CA LYS A 60 7.72 -16.26 -8.64
C LYS A 60 7.97 -17.34 -7.57
N ASN A 61 9.16 -17.37 -6.98
CA ASN A 61 9.55 -18.35 -5.96
C ASN A 61 8.83 -18.16 -4.62
N GLU A 62 8.28 -16.98 -4.36
CA GLU A 62 7.64 -16.63 -3.08
C GLU A 62 6.11 -16.63 -3.17
N LYS A 63 5.54 -16.66 -4.38
CA LYS A 63 4.09 -16.61 -4.62
C LYS A 63 3.33 -17.70 -3.88
N GLN A 64 3.81 -18.94 -3.95
CA GLN A 64 3.15 -20.08 -3.31
C GLN A 64 3.11 -19.94 -1.79
N ASN A 65 4.19 -19.43 -1.19
CA ASN A 65 4.26 -19.22 0.24
C ASN A 65 3.24 -18.19 0.71
N LEU A 66 3.12 -17.06 0.00
CA LEU A 66 2.10 -16.07 0.33
C LEU A 66 0.68 -16.61 0.12
N TYR A 67 0.45 -17.35 -0.97
CA TYR A 67 -0.86 -17.95 -1.23
C TYR A 67 -1.28 -18.88 -0.08
N ASN A 68 -0.39 -19.78 0.35
CA ASN A 68 -0.66 -20.68 1.47
C ASN A 68 -0.93 -19.92 2.77
N MET A 69 -0.20 -18.83 3.02
CA MET A 69 -0.41 -17.97 4.19
C MET A 69 -1.76 -17.27 4.17
N LEU A 70 -2.11 -16.56 3.09
CA LEU A 70 -3.39 -15.88 2.98
C LEU A 70 -4.56 -16.88 3.01
N PHE A 71 -4.39 -18.06 2.39
CA PHE A 71 -5.35 -19.14 2.46
C PHE A 71 -5.55 -19.66 3.90
N HIS A 72 -4.46 -19.86 4.65
CA HIS A 72 -4.52 -20.24 6.07
C HIS A 72 -5.38 -19.23 6.86
N PHE A 73 -5.06 -17.94 6.79
CA PHE A 73 -5.85 -16.90 7.46
C PHE A 73 -7.30 -16.82 6.98
N SER A 74 -7.58 -17.16 5.72
CA SER A 74 -8.95 -17.19 5.20
C SER A 74 -9.80 -18.30 5.82
N MET A 75 -9.16 -19.39 6.24
CA MET A 75 -9.77 -20.61 6.80
C MET A 75 -9.86 -20.61 8.33
N LEU A 76 -9.11 -19.75 9.02
CA LEU A 76 -9.17 -19.64 10.47
C LEU A 76 -10.57 -19.25 10.95
N SER A 77 -11.03 -19.95 11.99
CA SER A 77 -12.20 -19.52 12.75
C SER A 77 -11.92 -18.22 13.52
N PRO A 78 -12.94 -17.44 13.90
CA PRO A 78 -12.75 -16.22 14.70
C PRO A 78 -11.93 -16.45 15.98
N GLU A 79 -12.11 -17.60 16.64
CA GLU A 79 -11.40 -17.98 17.87
C GLU A 79 -9.92 -18.25 17.63
N GLU A 80 -9.57 -18.90 16.51
CA GLU A 80 -8.19 -19.17 16.13
C GLU A 80 -7.48 -17.90 15.67
N MET A 81 -8.20 -17.03 14.97
CA MET A 81 -7.70 -15.74 14.51
C MET A 81 -7.32 -14.83 15.69
N GLU A 82 -8.11 -14.86 16.77
CA GLU A 82 -7.82 -14.13 18.00
C GLU A 82 -6.54 -14.64 18.69
N LYS A 83 -6.29 -15.96 18.65
CA LYS A 83 -5.02 -16.55 19.14
C LYS A 83 -3.81 -16.04 18.35
N GLU A 84 -3.97 -15.83 17.05
CA GLU A 84 -2.95 -15.21 16.19
C GLU A 84 -2.94 -13.68 16.26
N LYS A 85 -3.67 -13.08 17.22
CA LYS A 85 -3.80 -11.64 17.42
C LYS A 85 -4.29 -10.89 16.17
N ASN A 86 -4.98 -11.60 15.27
CA ASN A 86 -5.43 -11.11 13.98
C ASN A 86 -4.31 -10.49 13.13
N GLN A 87 -3.05 -10.86 13.34
CA GLN A 87 -1.90 -10.19 12.75
C GLN A 87 -1.35 -10.98 11.55
N LEU A 88 -1.34 -10.34 10.38
CA LEU A 88 -0.68 -10.83 9.18
C LEU A 88 0.70 -10.18 9.06
N SER A 89 1.77 -10.97 9.00
CA SER A 89 3.12 -10.45 8.82
C SER A 89 3.97 -11.34 7.92
N PHE A 90 4.54 -10.76 6.87
CA PHE A 90 5.41 -11.50 5.94
C PHE A 90 6.39 -10.58 5.23
N SER A 91 7.50 -11.14 4.76
CA SER A 91 8.44 -10.44 3.87
C SER A 91 8.48 -11.12 2.51
N CYS A 92 8.60 -10.33 1.45
CA CYS A 92 8.72 -10.82 0.08
C CYS A 92 9.50 -9.82 -0.78
N HIS A 93 9.78 -10.23 -2.01
CA HIS A 93 10.30 -9.39 -3.07
C HIS A 93 9.13 -8.90 -3.92
N PHE A 94 8.87 -7.60 -3.87
CA PHE A 94 7.79 -6.94 -4.60
C PHE A 94 8.36 -6.21 -5.82
N GLN A 95 7.76 -6.45 -6.98
CA GLN A 95 8.16 -5.88 -8.26
C GLN A 95 7.97 -4.36 -8.20
N ARG A 96 8.99 -3.60 -8.59
CA ARG A 96 8.87 -2.15 -8.75
C ARG A 96 8.05 -1.80 -9.99
N GLY A 97 7.27 -0.74 -9.91
CA GLY A 97 6.70 -0.12 -11.09
C GLY A 97 7.80 0.54 -11.92
N SER A 98 7.56 0.65 -13.22
CA SER A 98 8.50 1.25 -14.16
C SER A 98 7.75 2.12 -15.16
N LEU A 99 8.19 3.36 -15.32
CA LEU A 99 7.69 4.28 -16.35
C LEU A 99 8.17 3.90 -17.76
N THR A 100 9.21 3.08 -17.83
CA THR A 100 9.80 2.60 -19.09
C THR A 100 9.55 1.10 -19.21
N ALA A 101 9.28 0.61 -20.41
CA ALA A 101 9.26 -0.82 -20.71
C ALA A 101 10.69 -1.37 -20.56
N LYS A 102 11.10 -1.68 -19.33
CA LYS A 102 12.40 -2.30 -19.04
C LYS A 102 12.35 -3.77 -19.42
N GLU A 103 13.45 -4.28 -19.97
CA GLU A 103 13.60 -5.69 -20.35
C GLU A 103 13.61 -6.66 -19.16
N THR A 104 13.84 -6.17 -17.93
CA THR A 104 13.95 -7.01 -16.73
C THR A 104 13.18 -6.44 -15.54
N ASP A 105 12.39 -7.32 -14.89
CA ASP A 105 11.69 -7.01 -13.65
C ASP A 105 12.67 -6.74 -12.50
N VAL A 106 12.56 -5.57 -11.89
CA VAL A 106 13.32 -5.21 -10.68
C VAL A 106 12.43 -5.44 -9.47
N TYR A 107 12.95 -6.09 -8.44
CA TYR A 107 12.22 -6.36 -7.20
C TYR A 107 12.90 -5.69 -6.00
N GLU A 108 12.09 -5.31 -5.02
CA GLU A 108 12.56 -4.81 -3.73
C GLU A 108 12.05 -5.67 -2.58
N SER A 109 12.91 -5.85 -1.57
CA SER A 109 12.51 -6.54 -0.36
C SER A 109 11.62 -5.63 0.49
N VAL A 110 10.39 -6.10 0.72
CA VAL A 110 9.40 -5.42 1.55
C VAL A 110 8.92 -6.32 2.67
N THR A 111 8.37 -5.71 3.71
CA THR A 111 7.72 -6.40 4.82
C THR A 111 6.30 -5.88 4.96
N PHE A 112 5.33 -6.75 4.76
CA PHE A 112 3.92 -6.51 5.05
C PHE A 112 3.67 -6.80 6.51
N THR A 113 3.01 -5.88 7.21
CA THR A 113 2.52 -6.08 8.56
C THR A 113 1.17 -5.42 8.69
N GLY A 114 0.15 -6.21 8.99
CA GLY A 114 -1.22 -5.75 9.05
C GLY A 114 -2.07 -6.55 9.99
N PHE A 115 -3.33 -6.14 10.05
CA PHE A 115 -4.34 -6.79 10.84
C PHE A 115 -5.56 -7.07 9.98
N GLN A 116 -6.26 -8.16 10.29
CA GLN A 116 -7.58 -8.35 9.71
C GLN A 116 -8.51 -7.26 10.23
N HIS A 117 -9.16 -6.58 9.29
CA HIS A 117 -10.17 -5.59 9.56
C HIS A 117 -11.50 -6.05 8.98
N TRP A 118 -12.56 -5.84 9.74
CA TRP A 118 -13.91 -6.15 9.33
C TRP A 118 -14.52 -4.87 8.80
N ASN A 119 -14.48 -4.68 7.48
CA ASN A 119 -15.13 -3.51 6.90
C ASN A 119 -16.57 -3.86 6.54
N VAL A 120 -17.52 -3.12 7.12
CA VAL A 120 -18.89 -3.06 6.61
C VAL A 120 -18.83 -2.04 5.48
N VAL A 121 -18.69 -2.52 4.25
CA VAL A 121 -18.82 -1.62 3.08
C VAL A 121 -20.28 -1.15 3.08
N THR A 122 -20.53 0.06 3.57
CA THR A 122 -21.74 0.80 3.24
C THR A 122 -21.57 1.27 1.82
N ASP A 123 -22.05 0.46 0.88
CA ASP A 123 -22.32 0.90 -0.47
C ASP A 123 -23.43 1.96 -0.36
N ASP A 124 -23.08 3.24 -0.51
CA ASP A 124 -23.99 4.36 -0.30
C ASP A 124 -24.98 4.55 -1.47
N ASP A 125 -25.14 3.56 -2.35
CA ASP A 125 -25.98 3.71 -3.55
C ASP A 125 -26.63 2.43 -4.11
N SER A 126 -26.88 1.40 -3.29
CA SER A 126 -27.70 0.26 -3.76
C SER A 126 -28.72 -0.24 -2.74
N GLN A 127 -29.98 0.11 -3.00
CA GLN A 127 -31.17 -0.51 -2.40
C GLN A 127 -31.29 -1.98 -2.85
N SER A 128 -30.46 -2.88 -2.33
CA SER A 128 -30.79 -4.31 -2.28
C SER A 128 -29.90 -5.03 -1.28
N GLY A 129 -30.54 -5.65 -0.29
CA GLY A 129 -29.89 -6.28 0.85
C GLY A 129 -28.92 -7.40 0.50
N ALA A 130 -27.69 -7.24 0.96
CA ALA A 130 -26.90 -8.23 1.69
C ALA A 130 -25.63 -7.52 2.18
N GLN A 131 -25.64 -7.06 3.44
CA GLN A 131 -24.43 -6.57 4.10
C GLN A 131 -23.49 -7.75 4.30
N THR A 132 -22.67 -8.06 3.30
CA THR A 132 -21.59 -9.02 3.47
C THR A 132 -20.40 -8.24 4.02
N PRO A 133 -20.01 -8.46 5.28
CA PRO A 133 -18.76 -7.92 5.73
C PRO A 133 -17.63 -8.55 4.92
N THR A 134 -16.90 -7.71 4.20
CA THR A 134 -15.72 -8.16 3.48
C THR A 134 -14.55 -8.10 4.44
N ASN A 135 -14.11 -9.27 4.89
CA ASN A 135 -12.88 -9.37 5.68
C ASN A 135 -11.71 -8.97 4.78
N CYS A 136 -10.97 -7.96 5.21
CA CYS A 136 -9.77 -7.48 4.53
C CYS A 136 -8.60 -7.43 5.50
N PHE A 137 -7.38 -7.35 4.96
CA PHE A 137 -6.18 -7.09 5.73
C PHE A 137 -5.73 -5.66 5.45
N CYS A 138 -5.70 -4.84 6.50
CA CYS A 138 -5.10 -3.52 6.45
C CYS A 138 -3.63 -3.66 6.82
N CYS A 139 -2.75 -3.57 5.83
CA CYS A 139 -1.32 -3.77 5.96
C CYS A 139 -0.57 -2.45 5.79
N THR A 140 0.44 -2.27 6.62
CA THR A 140 1.57 -1.39 6.32
C THR A 140 2.62 -2.21 5.57
N VAL A 141 3.17 -1.64 4.49
CA VAL A 141 4.23 -2.26 3.71
C VAL A 141 5.46 -1.41 3.90
N ARG A 142 6.50 -2.01 4.47
CA ARG A 142 7.77 -1.36 4.73
C ARG A 142 8.79 -1.78 3.71
N LEU A 143 9.40 -0.80 3.05
CA LEU A 143 10.55 -1.06 2.21
C LEU A 143 11.81 -1.27 3.08
N LYS A 144 12.57 -2.33 2.82
CA LYS A 144 13.83 -2.59 3.56
C LYS A 144 14.97 -1.70 3.08
N SER A 145 15.00 -1.35 1.80
CA SER A 145 15.95 -0.37 1.26
C SER A 145 15.55 1.04 1.69
N SER A 146 16.54 1.84 2.10
CA SER A 146 16.31 3.26 2.42
C SER A 146 16.24 4.06 1.13
N GLN A 147 15.13 4.77 0.90
CA GLN A 147 15.00 5.72 -0.21
C GLN A 147 15.06 7.16 0.36
N PHE A 148 16.21 7.82 0.20
CA PHE A 148 16.42 9.18 0.71
C PHE A 148 15.81 10.27 -0.18
N ILE A 149 15.67 10.00 -1.48
CA ILE A 149 15.08 10.90 -2.48
C ILE A 149 14.00 10.12 -3.21
N ARG A 150 12.80 10.71 -3.34
CA ARG A 150 11.66 10.12 -4.02
C ARG A 150 10.92 11.16 -4.86
N GLU A 151 10.33 10.69 -5.95
CA GLU A 151 9.43 11.48 -6.78
C GLU A 151 8.05 11.58 -6.11
N MET A 152 7.47 12.78 -6.14
CA MET A 152 6.10 13.00 -5.67
C MET A 152 5.13 12.60 -6.77
N ALA A 153 4.33 11.55 -6.54
CA ALA A 153 3.36 11.06 -7.51
C ALA A 153 1.98 11.75 -7.43
N VAL A 154 1.76 12.58 -6.40
CA VAL A 154 0.49 13.27 -6.17
C VAL A 154 0.72 14.78 -6.25
N ILE A 155 0.13 15.41 -7.27
CA ILE A 155 0.13 16.85 -7.48
C ILE A 155 -1.27 17.36 -7.11
N ASP A 156 -1.35 18.36 -6.24
CA ASP A 156 -2.59 19.11 -6.04
C ASP A 156 -2.78 20.03 -7.26
N GLU A 157 -3.76 19.71 -8.10
CA GLU A 157 -4.04 20.44 -9.34
C GLU A 157 -4.44 21.90 -9.10
N SER A 158 -4.86 22.26 -7.88
CA SER A 158 -5.34 23.61 -7.58
C SER A 158 -4.25 24.66 -7.38
N GLN A 159 -2.97 24.27 -7.19
CA GLN A 159 -1.86 25.20 -6.88
C GLN A 159 -0.48 24.74 -7.39
N SER A 160 -0.35 24.35 -8.66
CA SER A 160 0.90 23.76 -9.19
C SER A 160 1.64 24.59 -10.25
N GLU A 161 1.41 25.90 -10.32
CA GLU A 161 2.17 26.77 -11.23
C GLU A 161 3.10 27.72 -10.46
N PHE A 162 4.36 27.77 -10.88
CA PHE A 162 5.32 28.79 -10.45
C PHE A 162 6.11 29.27 -11.66
N THR A 163 6.47 30.55 -11.67
CA THR A 163 7.35 31.13 -12.70
C THR A 163 8.72 31.42 -12.11
N ALA A 164 9.76 30.92 -12.77
CA ALA A 164 11.15 31.25 -12.48
C ALA A 164 11.73 32.09 -13.62
N ARG A 165 12.60 33.06 -13.31
CA ARG A 165 13.44 33.74 -14.30
C ARG A 165 14.85 33.22 -14.14
N ASN A 166 15.48 32.87 -15.25
CA ASN A 166 16.87 32.42 -15.25
C ASN A 166 17.69 33.33 -16.17
N SER A 167 18.96 33.53 -15.82
CA SER A 167 19.92 34.17 -16.71
C SER A 167 20.24 33.29 -17.93
N LEU A 168 20.95 33.84 -18.92
CA LEU A 168 21.46 33.06 -20.06
C LEU A 168 22.43 31.94 -19.64
N GLU A 169 22.93 31.99 -18.41
CA GLU A 169 23.79 30.96 -17.80
C GLU A 169 23.00 29.99 -16.90
N TRP A 170 21.67 29.99 -16.96
CA TRP A 170 20.80 29.14 -16.12
C TRP A 170 20.93 29.39 -14.61
N LYS A 171 21.27 30.62 -14.21
CA LYS A 171 21.24 31.03 -12.81
C LYS A 171 19.88 31.62 -12.48
N PHE A 172 19.30 31.13 -11.39
CA PHE A 172 18.05 31.64 -10.81
C PHE A 172 18.21 33.07 -10.29
#